data_AF-A0A4Y7SBX1-F1
#
_entry.id   AF-A0A4Y7SBX1-F1
#
_cell.length_a   1.000
_cell.length_b   1.000
_cell.length_c   1.000
_cell.angle_alpha   90.00
_cell.angle_beta   90.00
_cell.angle_gamma   90.00
#
_symmetry.space_group_name_H-M   'P 1'
#
loop_
_entity.id
_entity.type
_entity.pdbx_description
1 polymer ?
#
loop_
_entity_poly.entity_id
_entity_poly.type
_entity_poly.pdbx_seq_one_letter_code
_entity_poly.pdbx_strand_id
1 'polypeptide(L)'
;MSLQTPPPSRTGFDPKADFTTDVPPVSTMTAAHVLQDKERMKKLTATFCDAMFSYPDQATIDKVVEESLRLCGGSEDILSAVLQTKFFAGHTPFYWAIVNKDPKQAGVPPLLERLLSICSNTVDETAQADMMWGLLGLKDSDDSLYQQIKTYLGTSSPVSIASFFRDKAQQPTARAVGGGGFGCVVNFCIPLLFDRLVLDKEVCLTFIAMGSLWHLRAIASCSGDWTWHFHLTEVKSKYKYSTLPLEKRKRRLTVKLERSVGGQPSLQCTAEQEINKIPSTVKVAIPNSELKSFQHNPYTAKQTRELVGTLEIKDTRLN
;
A
#
# COMPACT_ATOMS: atom_id res chain seq x y z
N MET A 1 -57.59 4.57 -47.14
CA MET A 1 -57.97 3.18 -47.43
C MET A 1 -58.00 2.99 -48.94
N SER A 2 -56.93 2.42 -49.50
CA SER A 2 -56.94 1.79 -50.82
C SER A 2 -55.88 0.70 -50.81
N LEU A 3 -56.35 -0.53 -50.93
CA LEU A 3 -55.58 -1.76 -51.01
C LEU A 3 -54.89 -1.83 -52.37
N GLN A 4 -53.57 -2.07 -52.37
CA GLN A 4 -52.83 -2.39 -53.59
C GLN A 4 -52.19 -3.77 -53.42
N THR A 5 -52.65 -4.70 -54.24
CA THR A 5 -52.24 -6.10 -54.32
C THR A 5 -50.87 -6.25 -54.99
N PRO A 6 -50.13 -7.34 -54.71
CA PRO A 6 -48.78 -7.57 -55.22
C PRO A 6 -48.75 -8.30 -56.58
N PRO A 7 -47.69 -8.15 -57.40
CA PRO A 7 -47.41 -9.01 -58.54
C PRO A 7 -46.55 -10.25 -58.17
N PRO A 8 -46.51 -11.28 -59.04
CA PRO A 8 -46.14 -12.64 -58.67
C PRO A 8 -44.64 -12.98 -58.80
N SER A 9 -44.31 -14.07 -58.13
CA SER A 9 -43.04 -14.76 -57.94
C SER A 9 -42.20 -15.04 -59.20
N ARG A 10 -40.87 -14.91 -59.06
CA ARG A 10 -39.82 -15.58 -59.86
C ARG A 10 -38.84 -16.23 -58.87
N THR A 11 -38.98 -17.54 -58.62
CA THR A 11 -38.21 -18.65 -59.23
C THR A 11 -36.69 -18.60 -59.01
N GLY A 12 -36.21 -19.59 -58.25
CA GLY A 12 -34.96 -20.30 -58.55
C GLY A 12 -33.69 -19.73 -57.93
N PHE A 13 -33.40 -20.09 -56.67
CA PHE A 13 -32.03 -20.15 -56.18
C PHE A 13 -31.79 -21.52 -55.53
N ASP A 14 -30.94 -22.31 -56.17
CA ASP A 14 -30.40 -23.57 -55.66
C ASP A 14 -29.51 -23.30 -54.42
N PRO A 15 -29.77 -23.93 -53.26
CA PRO A 15 -28.84 -23.89 -52.14
C PRO A 15 -27.72 -24.90 -52.40
N LYS A 16 -26.60 -24.43 -52.94
CA LYS A 16 -25.34 -25.17 -52.90
C LYS A 16 -24.80 -25.14 -51.47
N ALA A 17 -24.91 -26.29 -50.82
CA ALA A 17 -24.16 -26.77 -49.66
C ALA A 17 -23.18 -25.76 -49.03
N ASP A 18 -23.61 -25.14 -47.94
CA ASP A 18 -22.71 -24.49 -47.00
C ASP A 18 -21.77 -25.53 -46.41
N PHE A 19 -20.49 -25.43 -46.80
CA PHE A 19 -19.38 -26.08 -46.11
C PHE A 19 -19.30 -25.49 -44.69
N THR A 20 -19.94 -26.13 -43.72
CA THR A 20 -19.60 -25.97 -42.32
C THR A 20 -18.21 -26.60 -42.12
N THR A 21 -17.15 -25.82 -42.36
CA THR A 21 -15.84 -26.14 -41.80
C THR A 21 -15.97 -26.12 -40.28
N ASP A 22 -16.12 -27.30 -39.69
CA ASP A 22 -15.87 -27.57 -38.28
C ASP A 22 -14.41 -27.18 -37.98
N VAL A 23 -14.19 -25.89 -37.75
CA VAL A 23 -12.95 -25.41 -37.14
C VAL A 23 -13.05 -25.87 -35.68
N PRO A 24 -12.21 -26.82 -35.23
CA PRO A 24 -12.23 -27.24 -33.85
C PRO A 24 -12.07 -26.00 -32.97
N PRO A 25 -12.84 -25.88 -31.87
CA PRO A 25 -12.80 -24.70 -31.03
C PRO A 25 -11.35 -24.45 -30.62
N VAL A 26 -10.83 -23.27 -30.99
CA VAL A 26 -9.52 -22.81 -30.53
C VAL A 26 -9.56 -22.90 -29.01
N SER A 27 -8.81 -23.83 -28.43
CA SER A 27 -8.76 -24.01 -27.00
C SER A 27 -8.25 -22.70 -26.38
N THR A 28 -9.18 -21.88 -25.90
CA THR A 28 -8.85 -20.57 -25.34
C THR A 28 -8.02 -20.82 -24.09
N MET A 29 -6.73 -20.50 -24.17
CA MET A 29 -5.85 -20.64 -23.03
C MET A 29 -6.33 -19.72 -21.91
N THR A 30 -6.25 -20.19 -20.67
CA THR A 30 -6.65 -19.40 -19.50
C THR A 30 -5.54 -19.45 -18.45
N ALA A 31 -5.59 -18.55 -17.47
CA ALA A 31 -4.63 -18.57 -16.36
C ALA A 31 -4.65 -19.90 -15.59
N ALA A 32 -5.83 -20.50 -15.40
CA ALA A 32 -5.95 -21.81 -14.74
C ALA A 32 -5.20 -22.91 -15.52
N HIS A 33 -5.26 -22.90 -16.85
CA HIS A 33 -4.50 -23.85 -17.68
C HIS A 33 -2.98 -23.66 -17.51
N VAL A 34 -2.50 -22.41 -17.48
CA VAL A 34 -1.07 -22.12 -17.25
C VAL A 34 -0.63 -22.59 -15.87
N LEU A 35 -1.43 -22.32 -14.83
CA LEU A 35 -1.11 -22.68 -13.45
C LEU A 35 -1.13 -24.20 -13.20
N GLN A 36 -1.91 -24.96 -13.96
CA GLN A 36 -1.98 -26.43 -13.86
C GLN A 36 -0.87 -27.14 -14.68
N ASP A 37 -0.28 -26.46 -15.66
CA ASP A 37 0.83 -26.98 -16.46
C ASP A 37 2.15 -26.90 -15.68
N LYS A 38 2.57 -28.05 -15.12
CA LYS A 38 3.79 -28.16 -14.30
C LYS A 38 5.06 -27.73 -15.03
N GLU A 39 5.18 -28.03 -16.32
CA GLU A 39 6.39 -27.70 -17.09
C GLU A 39 6.45 -26.19 -17.38
N ARG A 40 5.32 -25.56 -17.70
CA ARG A 40 5.25 -24.10 -17.83
C ARG A 40 5.56 -23.41 -16.52
N MET A 41 4.97 -23.86 -15.41
CA MET A 41 5.20 -23.24 -14.11
C MET A 41 6.64 -23.40 -13.63
N LYS A 42 7.29 -24.53 -13.93
CA LYS A 42 8.72 -24.72 -13.67
C LYS A 42 9.58 -23.74 -14.46
N LYS A 43 9.30 -23.55 -15.75
CA LYS A 43 10.02 -22.56 -16.60
C LYS A 43 9.76 -21.14 -16.14
N LEU A 44 8.51 -20.80 -15.82
CA LEU A 44 8.14 -19.47 -15.33
C LEU A 44 8.88 -19.15 -14.02
N THR A 45 8.87 -20.10 -13.09
CA THR A 45 9.61 -20.01 -11.81
C THR A 45 11.11 -19.80 -12.04
N ALA A 46 11.74 -20.61 -12.90
CA ALA A 46 13.17 -20.47 -13.21
C ALA A 46 13.49 -19.09 -13.81
N THR A 47 12.66 -18.61 -14.74
CA THR A 47 12.79 -17.28 -15.36
C THR A 47 12.77 -16.17 -14.31
N PHE A 48 11.86 -16.25 -13.33
CA PHE A 48 11.78 -15.26 -12.25
C PHE A 48 12.90 -15.38 -11.21
N CYS A 49 13.38 -16.59 -10.90
CA CYS A 49 14.53 -16.78 -10.00
C CYS A 49 15.73 -15.97 -10.50
N ASP A 50 16.09 -16.13 -11.77
CA ASP A 50 17.25 -15.46 -12.35
C ASP A 50 17.11 -13.95 -12.26
N ALA A 51 15.91 -13.42 -12.52
CA ALA A 51 15.61 -11.99 -12.42
C ALA A 51 15.63 -11.47 -10.97
N MET A 52 15.10 -12.22 -10.01
CA MET A 52 14.92 -11.69 -8.64
C MET A 52 16.21 -11.64 -7.83
N PHE A 53 17.18 -12.51 -8.15
CA PHE A 53 18.41 -12.63 -7.36
C PHE A 53 19.66 -12.03 -8.02
N SER A 54 19.54 -11.52 -9.27
CA SER A 54 20.69 -11.04 -10.04
C SER A 54 20.78 -9.52 -10.22
N TYR A 55 19.89 -8.73 -9.58
CA TYR A 55 19.78 -7.28 -9.79
C TYR A 55 19.77 -6.89 -11.29
N PRO A 56 18.76 -7.38 -12.04
CA PRO A 56 18.78 -7.40 -13.49
C PRO A 56 18.75 -5.98 -14.05
N ASP A 57 19.48 -5.79 -15.15
CA ASP A 57 19.33 -4.61 -15.99
C ASP A 57 17.98 -4.63 -16.74
N GLN A 58 17.66 -3.54 -17.41
CA GLN A 58 16.39 -3.40 -18.13
C GLN A 58 16.23 -4.49 -19.21
N ALA A 59 17.29 -4.81 -19.95
CA ALA A 59 17.27 -5.84 -20.99
C ALA A 59 16.91 -7.22 -20.43
N THR A 60 17.44 -7.56 -19.25
CA THR A 60 17.14 -8.82 -18.56
C THR A 60 15.70 -8.85 -18.07
N ILE A 61 15.18 -7.74 -17.54
CA ILE A 61 13.77 -7.60 -17.13
C ILE A 61 12.84 -7.79 -18.33
N ASP A 62 13.13 -7.13 -19.45
CA ASP A 62 12.30 -7.22 -20.66
C ASP A 62 12.26 -8.65 -21.20
N LYS A 63 13.41 -9.35 -21.20
CA LYS A 63 13.50 -10.76 -21.58
C LYS A 63 12.67 -11.67 -20.66
N VAL A 64 12.70 -11.43 -19.36
CA VAL A 64 11.92 -12.19 -18.36
C VAL A 64 10.42 -12.02 -18.61
N VAL A 65 9.98 -10.79 -18.89
CA VAL A 65 8.58 -10.49 -19.20
C VAL A 65 8.16 -11.11 -20.53
N GLU A 66 8.98 -10.99 -21.58
CA GLU A 66 8.70 -11.57 -22.89
C GLU A 66 8.56 -13.10 -22.82
N GLU A 67 9.47 -13.78 -22.13
CA GLU A 67 9.40 -15.22 -21.93
C GLU A 67 8.17 -15.61 -21.09
N SER A 68 7.84 -14.84 -20.06
CA SER A 68 6.64 -15.05 -19.25
C SER A 68 5.35 -14.88 -20.07
N LEU A 69 5.30 -13.87 -20.94
CA LEU A 69 4.20 -13.67 -21.88
C LEU A 69 4.08 -14.84 -22.85
N ARG A 70 5.20 -15.31 -23.40
CA ARG A 70 5.22 -16.48 -24.30
C ARG A 70 4.68 -17.73 -23.61
N LEU A 71 5.05 -17.98 -22.35
CA LEU A 71 4.50 -19.08 -21.54
C LEU A 71 2.99 -18.91 -21.24
N CYS A 72 2.54 -17.65 -21.19
CA CYS A 72 1.14 -17.22 -21.10
C CYS A 72 0.47 -17.01 -22.47
N GLY A 73 1.03 -17.58 -23.55
CA GLY A 73 0.40 -17.61 -24.87
C GLY A 73 0.28 -16.24 -25.52
N GLY A 74 1.12 -15.28 -25.10
CA GLY A 74 1.13 -13.90 -25.57
C GLY A 74 0.08 -12.99 -24.94
N SER A 75 -0.70 -13.46 -23.96
CA SER A 75 -1.75 -12.66 -23.32
C SER A 75 -1.25 -11.99 -22.04
N GLU A 76 -1.27 -10.66 -22.01
CA GLU A 76 -1.00 -9.86 -20.80
C GLU A 76 -2.04 -10.11 -19.70
N ASP A 77 -3.31 -10.33 -20.04
CA ASP A 77 -4.37 -10.63 -19.07
C ASP A 77 -4.12 -11.96 -18.35
N ILE A 78 -3.72 -12.99 -19.10
CA ILE A 78 -3.36 -14.29 -18.53
C ILE A 78 -2.12 -14.13 -17.65
N LEU A 79 -1.10 -13.42 -18.11
CA LEU A 79 0.11 -13.18 -17.32
C LEU A 79 -0.21 -12.39 -16.04
N SER A 80 -1.01 -11.33 -16.13
CA SER A 80 -1.47 -10.53 -14.99
C SER A 80 -2.18 -11.40 -13.96
N ALA A 81 -3.08 -12.29 -14.39
CA ALA A 81 -3.75 -13.23 -13.49
C ALA A 81 -2.75 -14.22 -12.84
N VAL A 82 -1.78 -14.74 -13.60
CA VAL A 82 -0.75 -15.65 -13.08
C VAL A 82 0.16 -14.95 -12.05
N LEU A 83 0.61 -13.72 -12.33
CA LEU A 83 1.48 -12.92 -11.45
C LEU A 83 0.85 -12.64 -10.09
N GLN A 84 -0.48 -12.61 -10.00
CA GLN A 84 -1.20 -12.37 -8.76
C GLN A 84 -1.38 -13.64 -7.91
N THR A 85 -1.02 -14.82 -8.45
CA THR A 85 -1.08 -16.09 -7.72
C THR A 85 0.20 -16.45 -6.99
N LYS A 86 0.06 -17.26 -5.94
CA LYS A 86 1.17 -17.71 -5.07
C LYS A 86 1.91 -18.92 -5.62
N PHE A 87 2.46 -18.80 -6.83
CA PHE A 87 3.16 -19.92 -7.45
C PHE A 87 4.65 -19.99 -7.11
N PHE A 88 5.22 -18.92 -6.54
CA PHE A 88 6.66 -18.84 -6.30
C PHE A 88 6.98 -18.95 -4.81
N ALA A 89 7.34 -20.16 -4.37
CA ALA A 89 7.67 -20.49 -2.98
C ALA A 89 6.59 -20.03 -1.96
N GLY A 90 5.30 -20.21 -2.32
CA GLY A 90 4.16 -19.84 -1.46
C GLY A 90 3.82 -18.36 -1.45
N HIS A 91 4.46 -17.56 -2.30
CA HIS A 91 4.22 -16.12 -2.44
C HIS A 91 4.05 -15.70 -3.90
N THR A 92 3.54 -14.49 -4.10
CA THR A 92 3.49 -13.86 -5.42
C THR A 92 4.88 -13.34 -5.84
N PRO A 93 5.16 -13.22 -7.15
CA PRO A 93 6.34 -12.53 -7.66
C PRO A 93 6.53 -11.11 -7.10
N PHE A 94 5.44 -10.39 -6.79
CA PHE A 94 5.53 -9.05 -6.19
C PHE A 94 6.20 -9.06 -4.82
N TYR A 95 5.87 -10.03 -3.96
CA TYR A 95 6.53 -10.19 -2.65
C TYR A 95 8.04 -10.35 -2.83
N TRP A 96 8.46 -11.23 -3.73
CA TRP A 96 9.87 -11.52 -3.96
C TRP A 96 10.63 -10.35 -4.57
N ALA A 97 10.01 -9.60 -5.49
CA ALA A 97 10.58 -8.37 -6.02
C ALA A 97 10.78 -7.30 -4.94
N ILE A 98 9.92 -7.26 -3.91
CA ILE A 98 10.07 -6.35 -2.77
C ILE A 98 11.19 -6.82 -1.83
N VAL A 99 11.17 -8.08 -1.38
CA VAL A 99 12.15 -8.56 -0.36
C VAL A 99 13.57 -8.70 -0.90
N ASN A 100 13.74 -8.90 -2.21
CA ASN A 100 15.04 -8.98 -2.87
C ASN A 100 15.51 -7.64 -3.48
N LYS A 101 14.82 -6.53 -3.17
CA LYS A 101 15.24 -5.19 -3.58
C LYS A 101 16.71 -4.94 -3.22
N ASP A 102 17.48 -4.35 -4.14
CA ASP A 102 18.83 -3.89 -3.84
C ASP A 102 18.77 -2.81 -2.75
N PRO A 103 19.42 -3.00 -1.58
CA PRO A 103 19.44 -1.99 -0.52
C PRO A 103 20.08 -0.67 -0.96
N LYS A 104 20.91 -0.67 -2.03
CA LYS A 104 21.51 0.55 -2.60
C LYS A 104 20.56 1.28 -3.53
N GLN A 105 19.53 0.62 -4.04
CA GLN A 105 18.59 1.23 -4.96
C GLN A 105 17.51 2.00 -4.20
N ALA A 106 17.42 3.30 -4.46
CA ALA A 106 16.29 4.11 -4.02
C ALA A 106 15.08 3.85 -4.92
N GLY A 107 13.86 3.90 -4.35
CA GLY A 107 12.63 3.81 -5.12
C GLY A 107 12.06 2.40 -5.30
N VAL A 108 11.14 2.27 -6.26
CA VAL A 108 10.52 1.01 -6.69
C VAL A 108 11.56 0.17 -7.46
N PRO A 109 11.74 -1.13 -7.11
CA PRO A 109 12.57 -2.03 -7.91
C PRO A 109 12.07 -2.08 -9.37
N PRO A 110 12.95 -2.00 -10.39
CA PRO A 110 12.54 -1.97 -11.79
C PRO A 110 11.71 -3.20 -12.20
N LEU A 111 12.06 -4.38 -11.67
CA LEU A 111 11.24 -5.58 -11.87
C LEU A 111 9.84 -5.41 -11.26
N LEU A 112 9.72 -4.86 -10.05
CA LEU A 112 8.43 -4.61 -9.42
C LEU A 112 7.59 -3.60 -10.23
N GLU A 113 8.20 -2.51 -10.68
CA GLU A 113 7.55 -1.51 -11.53
C GLU A 113 7.02 -2.15 -12.82
N ARG A 114 7.82 -3.00 -13.46
CA ARG A 114 7.41 -3.71 -14.67
C ARG A 114 6.27 -4.68 -14.42
N LEU A 115 6.30 -5.45 -13.33
CA LEU A 115 5.21 -6.35 -12.95
C LEU A 115 3.91 -5.59 -12.67
N LEU A 116 4.00 -4.45 -11.97
CA LEU A 116 2.84 -3.58 -11.70
C LEU A 116 2.27 -2.98 -13.00
N SER A 117 3.12 -2.66 -13.98
CA SER A 117 2.67 -2.15 -15.28
C SER A 117 1.81 -3.16 -16.05
N ILE A 118 2.16 -4.45 -15.99
CA ILE A 118 1.38 -5.54 -16.61
C ILE A 118 0.00 -5.66 -15.95
N CYS A 119 -0.08 -5.46 -14.63
CA CYS A 119 -1.33 -5.55 -13.90
C CYS A 119 -2.21 -4.30 -13.98
N SER A 120 -1.82 -3.23 -14.69
CA SER A 120 -2.68 -2.07 -15.03
C SER A 120 -3.57 -1.52 -13.88
N ASN A 121 -3.06 -1.52 -12.64
CA ASN A 121 -3.75 -1.14 -11.39
C ASN A 121 -4.83 -2.12 -10.86
N THR A 122 -5.03 -3.28 -11.48
CA THR A 122 -5.94 -4.33 -11.00
C THR A 122 -5.19 -5.38 -10.19
N VAL A 123 -4.46 -4.94 -9.15
CA VAL A 123 -3.81 -5.87 -8.22
C VAL A 123 -4.86 -6.35 -7.22
N ASP A 124 -5.07 -7.66 -7.15
CA ASP A 124 -6.06 -8.31 -6.31
C ASP A 124 -5.64 -8.34 -4.83
N GLU A 125 -6.59 -8.70 -3.96
CA GLU A 125 -6.36 -8.75 -2.52
C GLU A 125 -5.24 -9.73 -2.11
N THR A 126 -5.02 -10.80 -2.89
CA THR A 126 -3.97 -11.80 -2.61
C THR A 126 -2.59 -11.20 -2.84
N ALA A 127 -2.37 -10.59 -3.99
CA ALA A 127 -1.14 -9.91 -4.34
C ALA A 127 -0.88 -8.70 -3.46
N GLN A 128 -1.91 -7.89 -3.16
CA GLN A 128 -1.83 -6.78 -2.21
C GLN A 128 -1.38 -7.24 -0.81
N ALA A 129 -1.99 -8.31 -0.29
CA ALA A 129 -1.64 -8.87 1.00
C ALA A 129 -0.17 -9.32 1.03
N ASP A 130 0.29 -9.99 -0.01
CA ASP A 130 1.67 -10.45 -0.15
C ASP A 130 2.67 -9.31 -0.33
N MET A 131 2.36 -8.29 -1.13
CA MET A 131 3.18 -7.07 -1.23
C MET A 131 3.34 -6.40 0.13
N MET A 132 2.25 -6.28 0.89
CA MET A 132 2.30 -5.77 2.26
C MET A 132 3.19 -6.64 3.15
N TRP A 133 3.11 -7.98 3.06
CA TRP A 133 4.01 -8.86 3.81
C TRP A 133 5.49 -8.64 3.46
N GLY A 134 5.80 -8.43 2.18
CA GLY A 134 7.16 -8.13 1.73
C GLY A 134 7.67 -6.82 2.34
N LEU A 135 6.86 -5.76 2.28
CA LEU A 135 7.19 -4.46 2.85
C LEU A 135 7.45 -4.51 4.36
N LEU A 136 6.59 -5.20 5.11
CA LEU A 136 6.77 -5.39 6.56
C LEU A 136 8.03 -6.23 6.89
N GLY A 137 8.43 -7.11 5.95
CA GLY A 137 9.60 -7.97 6.05
C GLY A 137 10.95 -7.25 5.96
N LEU A 138 11.00 -6.10 5.27
CA LEU A 138 12.23 -5.35 5.05
C LEU A 138 12.92 -4.98 6.38
N LYS A 139 14.26 -5.07 6.40
CA LYS A 139 15.08 -4.71 7.56
C LYS A 139 15.09 -3.20 7.78
N ASP A 140 15.36 -2.48 6.69
CA ASP A 140 15.25 -1.04 6.67
C ASP A 140 13.81 -0.69 6.31
N SER A 141 13.13 0.01 7.23
CA SER A 141 11.76 0.47 7.03
C SER A 141 11.77 1.59 5.99
N ASP A 142 11.99 1.24 4.72
CA ASP A 142 11.96 2.18 3.60
C ASP A 142 10.50 2.54 3.31
N ASP A 143 9.98 3.47 4.11
CA ASP A 143 8.65 4.03 3.90
C ASP A 143 8.51 4.61 2.49
N SER A 144 9.61 5.02 1.83
CA SER A 144 9.54 5.55 0.46
C SER A 144 9.02 4.52 -0.53
N LEU A 145 9.38 3.24 -0.40
CA LEU A 145 8.85 2.19 -1.25
C LEU A 145 7.35 2.01 -1.01
N TYR A 146 6.93 1.91 0.26
CA TYR A 146 5.52 1.84 0.62
C TYR A 146 4.73 3.03 0.03
N GLN A 147 5.22 4.26 0.20
CA GLN A 147 4.56 5.45 -0.34
C GLN A 147 4.43 5.44 -1.87
N GLN A 148 5.37 4.82 -2.58
CA GLN A 148 5.35 4.72 -4.04
C GLN A 148 4.36 3.65 -4.53
N ILE A 149 4.24 2.52 -3.84
CA ILE A 149 3.36 1.42 -4.27
C ILE A 149 2.00 1.39 -3.56
N LYS A 150 1.74 2.30 -2.60
CA LYS A 150 0.49 2.31 -1.82
C LYS A 150 -0.78 2.40 -2.65
N THR A 151 -0.72 3.00 -3.84
CA THR A 151 -1.86 3.10 -4.78
C THR A 151 -2.32 1.73 -5.27
N TYR A 152 -1.41 0.75 -5.33
CA TYR A 152 -1.70 -0.63 -5.73
C TYR A 152 -2.17 -1.49 -4.58
N LEU A 153 -1.90 -1.11 -3.32
CA LEU A 153 -2.06 -1.98 -2.18
C LEU A 153 -3.51 -2.18 -1.75
N GLY A 154 -4.48 -1.48 -2.35
CA GLY A 154 -5.93 -1.59 -2.07
C GLY A 154 -6.31 -1.40 -0.60
N THR A 155 -5.33 -1.18 0.29
CA THR A 155 -5.50 -0.57 1.58
C THR A 155 -6.21 0.71 1.26
N SER A 156 -7.51 0.71 1.50
CA SER A 156 -8.30 1.90 1.70
C SER A 156 -7.46 2.69 2.67
N SER A 157 -6.65 3.59 2.11
CA SER A 157 -6.00 4.55 2.93
C SER A 157 -7.18 5.13 3.69
N PRO A 158 -7.12 5.20 5.02
CA PRO A 158 -8.02 6.07 5.75
C PRO A 158 -7.65 7.52 5.37
N VAL A 159 -7.59 7.84 4.07
CA VAL A 159 -8.06 9.11 3.54
C VAL A 159 -9.48 9.17 4.05
N SER A 160 -9.59 9.72 5.25
CA SER A 160 -10.68 10.54 5.72
C SER A 160 -11.55 10.93 4.52
N ILE A 161 -12.74 10.35 4.49
CA ILE A 161 -13.92 10.78 3.74
C ILE A 161 -13.56 11.92 2.78
N ALA A 162 -13.15 11.61 1.55
CA ALA A 162 -12.75 12.58 0.52
C ALA A 162 -12.24 13.92 1.07
N SER A 163 -11.09 13.93 1.78
CA SER A 163 -10.52 15.13 2.42
C SER A 163 -10.66 16.36 1.52
N PHE A 164 -11.09 17.47 2.12
CA PHE A 164 -11.27 18.73 1.40
C PHE A 164 -9.97 19.20 0.71
N PHE A 165 -8.83 18.78 1.25
CA PHE A 165 -7.49 19.16 0.80
C PHE A 165 -6.91 18.10 -0.14
N ARG A 166 -7.22 18.25 -1.43
CA ARG A 166 -6.77 17.31 -2.48
C ARG A 166 -5.39 17.63 -3.07
N ASP A 167 -4.82 18.79 -2.76
CA ASP A 167 -3.50 19.17 -3.25
C ASP A 167 -2.43 18.20 -2.72
N LYS A 168 -1.59 17.68 -3.62
CA LYS A 168 -0.46 16.79 -3.30
C LYS A 168 0.54 17.46 -2.37
N ALA A 169 0.78 18.77 -2.55
CA ALA A 169 1.71 19.53 -1.71
C ALA A 169 1.23 19.68 -0.26
N GLN A 170 -0.07 19.52 -0.02
CA GLN A 170 -0.68 19.66 1.30
C GLN A 170 -0.92 18.31 1.99
N GLN A 171 -0.56 17.19 1.37
CA GLN A 171 -0.83 15.87 1.95
C GLN A 171 -0.03 15.66 3.23
N PRO A 172 -0.65 15.13 4.31
CA PRO A 172 0.08 14.70 5.48
C PRO A 172 1.12 13.64 5.12
N THR A 173 2.30 13.73 5.74
CA THR A 173 3.39 12.77 5.53
C THR A 173 3.90 12.25 6.86
N ALA A 174 4.30 10.98 6.89
CA ALA A 174 4.98 10.35 8.01
C ALA A 174 6.09 9.46 7.44
N ARG A 175 7.29 9.54 8.01
CA ARG A 175 8.47 8.81 7.52
C ARG A 175 9.28 8.31 8.71
N ALA A 176 9.57 7.01 8.73
CA ALA A 176 10.55 6.45 9.66
C ALA A 176 11.96 6.97 9.33
N VAL A 177 12.66 7.55 10.31
CA VAL A 177 14.00 8.17 10.16
C VAL A 177 15.12 7.25 10.68
N GLY A 178 14.75 6.08 11.18
CA GLY A 178 15.67 5.07 11.66
C GLY A 178 15.11 4.34 12.88
N GLY A 179 15.65 3.17 13.15
CA GLY A 179 15.29 2.39 14.33
C GLY A 179 16.41 1.46 14.76
N GLY A 180 16.76 1.54 16.04
CA GLY A 180 17.55 0.51 16.72
C GLY A 180 16.65 -0.67 17.12
N GLY A 181 17.23 -1.78 17.58
CA GLY A 181 16.54 -3.07 17.73
C GLY A 181 15.19 -3.08 18.44
N PHE A 182 14.88 -2.08 19.29
CA PHE A 182 13.64 -2.00 20.06
C PHE A 182 12.90 -0.67 19.92
N GLY A 183 13.27 0.21 18.99
CA GLY A 183 12.54 1.45 18.82
C GLY A 183 12.80 2.14 17.49
N CYS A 184 11.86 3.00 17.11
CA CYS A 184 11.91 3.74 15.86
C CYS A 184 11.46 5.18 16.09
N VAL A 185 12.06 6.09 15.33
CA VAL A 185 11.67 7.49 15.26
C VAL A 185 10.99 7.74 13.92
N VAL A 186 9.80 8.34 13.97
CA VAL A 186 9.00 8.67 12.79
C VAL A 186 8.76 10.17 12.78
N ASN A 187 9.23 10.84 11.74
CA ASN A 187 8.96 12.25 11.53
C ASN A 187 7.65 12.38 10.77
N PHE A 188 6.77 13.28 11.18
CA PHE A 188 5.53 13.55 10.48
C PHE A 188 5.32 15.05 10.28
N CYS A 189 4.59 15.39 9.22
CA CYS A 189 4.14 16.73 8.91
C CYS A 189 2.66 16.69 8.51
N ILE A 190 1.85 17.54 9.13
CA ILE A 190 0.43 17.72 8.80
C ILE A 190 0.21 19.19 8.41
N PRO A 191 0.19 19.50 7.10
CA PRO A 191 -0.14 20.84 6.63
C PRO A 191 -1.58 21.19 6.96
N LEU A 192 -1.82 22.43 7.41
CA LEU A 192 -3.16 22.96 7.69
C LEU A 192 -3.94 22.12 8.72
N LEU A 193 -3.27 21.57 9.74
CA LEU A 193 -3.89 20.64 10.70
C LEU A 193 -5.20 21.16 11.28
N PHE A 194 -5.26 22.44 11.69
CA PHE A 194 -6.46 23.01 12.28
C PHE A 194 -7.62 23.08 11.27
N ASP A 195 -7.35 23.53 10.04
CA ASP A 195 -8.35 23.61 8.99
C ASP A 195 -8.86 22.19 8.64
N ARG A 196 -7.95 21.21 8.59
CA ARG A 196 -8.28 19.79 8.41
C ARG A 196 -9.13 19.24 9.54
N LEU A 197 -8.82 19.52 10.79
CA LEU A 197 -9.61 18.99 11.90
C LEU A 197 -10.96 19.69 12.06
N VAL A 198 -11.09 20.93 11.60
CA VAL A 198 -12.40 21.61 11.51
C VAL A 198 -13.26 20.99 10.40
N LEU A 199 -12.68 20.76 9.22
CA LEU A 199 -13.40 20.29 8.02
C LEU A 199 -13.55 18.77 7.96
N ASP A 200 -12.44 18.04 8.04
CA ASP A 200 -12.35 16.58 7.90
C ASP A 200 -12.60 15.83 9.23
N LYS A 201 -12.58 16.51 10.38
CA LYS A 201 -12.69 15.97 11.77
C LYS A 201 -11.58 15.03 12.23
N GLU A 202 -10.96 14.32 11.30
CA GLU A 202 -9.89 13.37 11.52
C GLU A 202 -8.84 13.49 10.40
N VAL A 203 -7.57 13.47 10.80
CA VAL A 203 -6.43 13.28 9.90
C VAL A 203 -5.77 11.96 10.24
N CYS A 204 -5.58 11.07 9.26
CA CYS A 204 -4.90 9.79 9.46
C CYS A 204 -3.67 9.69 8.54
N LEU A 205 -2.53 9.35 9.13
CA LEU A 205 -1.29 9.06 8.43
C LEU A 205 -0.99 7.57 8.53
N THR A 206 -0.65 6.96 7.39
CA THR A 206 -0.25 5.56 7.32
C THR A 206 1.23 5.46 6.94
N PHE A 207 1.98 4.68 7.71
CA PHE A 207 3.42 4.45 7.48
C PHE A 207 3.84 3.07 7.97
N ILE A 208 5.00 2.61 7.49
CA ILE A 208 5.62 1.36 7.96
C ILE A 208 6.79 1.68 8.90
N ALA A 209 6.79 1.05 10.07
CA ALA A 209 7.87 1.15 11.04
C ALA A 209 7.96 -0.14 11.86
N MET A 210 9.19 -0.57 12.18
CA MET A 210 9.44 -1.75 13.03
C MET A 210 8.77 -3.04 12.51
N GLY A 211 8.64 -3.18 11.18
CA GLY A 211 7.96 -4.31 10.55
C GLY A 211 6.45 -4.36 10.82
N SER A 212 5.85 -3.22 11.14
CA SER A 212 4.41 -3.06 11.33
C SER A 212 3.87 -1.89 10.51
N LEU A 213 2.60 -2.01 10.10
CA LEU A 213 1.81 -0.96 9.48
C LEU A 213 1.11 -0.17 10.59
N TRP A 214 1.31 1.14 10.59
CA TRP A 214 0.83 2.03 11.62
C TRP A 214 -0.14 3.07 11.07
N HIS A 215 -1.14 3.42 11.87
CA HIS A 215 -2.02 4.56 11.66
C HIS A 215 -1.82 5.57 12.78
N LEU A 216 -1.38 6.78 12.44
CA LEU A 216 -1.40 7.94 13.34
C LEU A 216 -2.62 8.78 13.01
N ARG A 217 -3.61 8.80 13.90
CA ARG A 217 -4.83 9.59 13.76
C ARG A 217 -4.76 10.79 14.69
N ALA A 218 -4.95 11.99 14.14
CA ALA A 218 -5.24 13.20 14.89
C ALA A 218 -6.76 13.43 14.85
N ILE A 219 -7.37 13.58 16.02
CA ILE A 219 -8.81 13.77 16.19
C ILE A 219 -9.03 14.96 17.11
N ALA A 220 -10.00 15.81 16.76
CA ALA A 220 -10.43 16.90 17.61
C ALA A 220 -11.79 16.57 18.24
N SER A 221 -11.90 16.74 19.56
CA SER A 221 -13.15 16.61 20.30
C SER A 221 -13.49 17.91 21.01
N CYS A 222 -14.76 18.31 21.00
CA CYS A 222 -15.26 19.52 21.65
C CYS A 222 -16.37 19.15 22.64
N SER A 223 -16.01 19.00 23.91
CA SER A 223 -16.94 18.79 25.03
C SER A 223 -16.77 19.91 26.06
N GLY A 224 -16.86 21.16 25.61
CA GLY A 224 -16.48 22.36 26.36
C GLY A 224 -15.27 23.04 25.72
N ASP A 225 -14.07 22.63 26.12
CA ASP A 225 -12.81 23.02 25.47
C ASP A 225 -12.38 22.01 24.41
N TRP A 226 -11.69 22.50 23.38
CA TRP A 226 -11.11 21.65 22.33
C TRP A 226 -10.01 20.76 22.88
N THR A 227 -10.20 19.45 22.86
CA THR A 227 -9.14 18.49 23.21
C THR A 227 -8.70 17.74 21.96
N TRP A 228 -7.39 17.59 21.82
CA TRP A 228 -6.77 16.97 20.68
C TRP A 228 -6.27 15.60 21.07
N HIS A 229 -6.61 14.59 20.29
CA HIS A 229 -6.22 13.21 20.55
C HIS A 229 -5.37 12.70 19.40
N PHE A 230 -4.17 12.23 19.74
CA PHE A 230 -3.35 11.45 18.83
C PHE A 230 -3.53 9.97 19.18
N HIS A 231 -4.06 9.21 18.25
CA HIS A 231 -4.18 7.76 18.36
C HIS A 231 -3.15 7.12 17.44
N LEU A 232 -2.19 6.39 18.01
CA LEU A 232 -1.31 5.54 17.24
C LEU A 232 -1.82 4.11 17.31
N THR A 233 -2.26 3.58 16.17
CA THR A 233 -2.76 2.21 16.04
C THR A 233 -1.80 1.35 15.23
N GLU A 234 -1.37 0.22 15.79
CA GLU A 234 -0.72 -0.83 15.02
C GLU A 234 -1.79 -1.68 14.33
N VAL A 235 -1.82 -1.65 13.01
CA VAL A 235 -2.90 -2.25 12.20
C VAL A 235 -2.54 -3.67 11.79
N LYS A 236 -1.31 -3.84 11.31
CA LYS A 236 -0.76 -5.11 10.84
C LYS A 236 0.69 -5.20 11.30
N SER A 237 1.14 -6.40 11.65
CA SER A 237 2.54 -6.63 12.04
C SER A 237 3.07 -7.90 11.38
N LYS A 238 4.36 -7.91 11.04
CA LYS A 238 5.03 -9.15 10.63
C LYS A 238 5.12 -10.17 11.76
N TYR A 239 5.11 -9.69 12.99
CA TYR A 239 5.20 -10.54 14.16
C TYR A 239 3.81 -11.14 14.44
N LYS A 240 3.66 -12.44 14.22
CA LYS A 240 2.47 -13.18 14.68
C LYS A 240 2.58 -13.32 16.20
N TYR A 241 1.70 -12.64 16.93
CA TYR A 241 1.63 -12.69 18.41
C TYR A 241 1.09 -14.02 18.96
N SER A 242 1.12 -15.11 18.18
CA SER A 242 0.03 -16.09 18.25
C SER A 242 0.34 -17.51 18.75
N THR A 243 1.50 -17.88 19.27
CA THR A 243 1.67 -19.30 19.72
C THR A 243 2.63 -19.60 20.88
N LEU A 244 3.43 -18.66 21.36
CA LEU A 244 4.27 -18.85 22.55
C LEU A 244 3.72 -17.96 23.68
N PRO A 245 3.93 -18.31 24.97
CA PRO A 245 3.41 -17.51 26.08
C PRO A 245 3.84 -16.06 25.82
N LEU A 246 2.85 -15.19 25.60
CA LEU A 246 3.05 -13.80 25.20
C LEU A 246 4.06 -13.20 26.17
N GLU A 247 5.32 -13.04 25.74
CA GLU A 247 6.24 -12.12 26.39
C GLU A 247 5.48 -10.79 26.39
N LYS A 248 5.02 -10.38 27.57
CA LYS A 248 4.25 -9.15 27.70
C LYS A 248 5.15 -8.04 27.16
N ARG A 249 4.68 -7.31 26.15
CA ARG A 249 5.44 -6.18 25.61
C ARG A 249 4.82 -4.91 26.17
N LYS A 250 5.67 -4.07 26.76
CA LYS A 250 5.32 -2.71 27.10
C LYS A 250 5.76 -1.80 25.97
N ARG A 251 4.81 -1.12 25.34
CA ARG A 251 5.11 -0.13 24.31
C ARG A 251 5.03 1.26 24.91
N ARG A 252 6.11 2.01 24.76
CA ARG A 252 6.19 3.43 25.11
C ARG A 252 6.08 4.23 23.83
N LEU A 253 5.15 5.18 23.84
CA LEU A 253 4.98 6.16 22.78
C LEU A 253 5.34 7.55 23.31
N THR A 254 6.31 8.17 22.69
CA THR A 254 6.64 9.56 22.97
C THR A 254 6.34 10.39 21.73
N VAL A 255 5.42 11.35 21.85
CA VAL A 255 5.07 12.31 20.81
C VAL A 255 5.77 13.63 21.14
N LYS A 256 6.68 14.06 20.28
CA LYS A 256 7.35 15.36 20.36
C LYS A 256 6.77 16.23 19.25
N LEU A 257 6.16 17.35 19.60
CA LEU A 257 5.63 18.32 18.65
C LEU A 257 6.62 19.47 18.53
N GLU A 258 6.98 19.78 17.29
CA GLU A 258 7.94 20.83 16.94
C GLU A 258 7.20 21.97 16.26
N ARG A 259 7.56 23.20 16.65
CA ARG A 259 7.10 24.39 15.94
C ARG A 259 8.10 24.68 14.84
N SER A 260 7.60 24.98 13.64
CA SER A 260 8.43 25.29 12.47
C SER A 260 9.31 26.54 12.62
N VAL A 261 9.14 27.31 13.70
CA VAL A 261 9.91 28.52 14.00
C VAL A 261 10.94 28.24 15.10
N GLY A 262 12.17 27.90 14.69
CA GLY A 262 13.34 27.87 15.60
C GLY A 262 13.89 26.49 15.97
N GLY A 263 13.36 25.38 15.43
CA GLY A 263 13.99 24.05 15.49
C GLY A 263 14.05 23.38 16.88
N GLN A 264 13.48 23.99 17.93
CA GLN A 264 13.30 23.33 19.22
C GLN A 264 11.86 22.84 19.39
N PRO A 265 11.65 21.61 19.93
CA PRO A 265 10.32 21.11 20.25
C PRO A 265 9.70 21.98 21.33
N SER A 266 8.53 22.55 21.04
CA SER A 266 7.80 23.39 21.99
C SER A 266 6.89 22.58 22.90
N LEU A 267 6.61 21.31 22.55
CA LEU A 267 5.77 20.44 23.37
C LEU A 267 6.21 18.98 23.26
N GLN A 268 6.31 18.30 24.41
CA GLN A 268 6.58 16.86 24.46
C GLN A 268 5.56 16.17 25.36
N CYS A 269 4.86 15.19 24.80
CA CYS A 269 3.89 14.36 25.50
C CYS A 269 4.33 12.90 25.42
N THR A 270 4.19 12.14 26.50
CA THR A 270 4.52 10.70 26.52
C THR A 270 3.35 9.91 27.06
N ALA A 271 3.00 8.82 26.37
CA ALA A 271 2.06 7.82 26.84
C ALA A 271 2.70 6.44 26.80
N GLU A 272 2.35 5.59 27.76
CA GLU A 272 2.76 4.20 27.78
C GLU A 272 1.53 3.32 27.77
N GLN A 273 1.61 2.20 27.07
CA GLN A 273 0.57 1.19 27.09
C GLN A 273 1.19 -0.20 27.05
N GLU A 274 0.71 -1.08 27.92
CA GLU A 274 0.99 -2.50 27.81
C GLU A 274 0.17 -3.08 26.66
N ILE A 275 0.84 -3.81 25.76
CA ILE A 275 0.20 -4.34 24.55
C ILE A 275 0.19 -5.86 24.62
N ASN A 276 -1.01 -6.41 24.62
CA ASN A 276 -1.25 -7.84 24.65
C ASN A 276 -1.98 -8.36 23.39
N LYS A 277 -2.41 -7.48 22.46
CA LYS A 277 -3.10 -7.86 21.22
C LYS A 277 -2.92 -6.83 20.10
N ILE A 278 -3.08 -7.26 18.85
CA ILE A 278 -3.24 -6.40 17.67
C ILE A 278 -4.70 -6.46 17.20
N PRO A 279 -5.33 -5.34 16.82
CA PRO A 279 -4.77 -3.98 16.82
C PRO A 279 -4.59 -3.43 18.23
N SER A 280 -3.51 -2.68 18.43
CA SER A 280 -3.21 -1.97 19.68
C SER A 280 -3.25 -0.48 19.42
N THR A 281 -3.80 0.32 20.34
CA THR A 281 -3.93 1.77 20.16
C THR A 281 -3.48 2.52 21.39
N VAL A 282 -2.37 3.25 21.24
CA VAL A 282 -1.87 4.18 22.25
C VAL A 282 -2.50 5.54 22.00
N LYS A 283 -3.09 6.13 23.05
CA LYS A 283 -3.75 7.43 22.98
C LYS A 283 -2.94 8.48 23.75
N VAL A 284 -2.73 9.63 23.13
CA VAL A 284 -2.14 10.81 23.74
C VAL A 284 -3.16 11.94 23.63
N ALA A 285 -3.63 12.44 24.76
CA ALA A 285 -4.48 13.62 24.80
C ALA A 285 -3.59 14.86 25.04
N ILE A 286 -3.81 15.90 24.25
CA ILE A 286 -3.14 17.19 24.39
C ILE A 286 -4.22 18.25 24.65
N PRO A 287 -4.21 18.91 25.82
CA PRO A 287 -5.19 19.92 26.14
C PRO A 287 -5.02 21.17 25.25
N ASN A 288 -6.12 21.88 24.98
CA ASN A 288 -6.07 23.09 24.14
C ASN A 288 -5.04 24.12 24.61
N SER A 289 -4.88 24.26 25.93
CA SER A 289 -3.98 25.23 26.56
C SER A 289 -2.54 25.08 26.10
N GLU A 290 -2.07 23.85 25.88
CA GLU A 290 -0.72 23.54 25.39
C GLU A 290 -0.58 23.83 23.89
N LEU A 291 -1.69 23.74 23.15
CA LEU A 291 -1.76 23.99 21.72
C LEU A 291 -2.10 25.44 21.35
N LYS A 292 -2.44 26.30 22.32
CA LYS A 292 -2.65 27.74 22.09
C LYS A 292 -1.43 28.40 21.42
N SER A 293 -0.23 27.92 21.72
CA SER A 293 1.01 28.39 21.10
C SER A 293 1.12 28.05 19.60
N PHE A 294 0.38 27.05 19.14
CA PHE A 294 0.29 26.62 17.74
C PHE A 294 -0.88 27.27 16.99
N GLN A 295 -1.92 27.70 17.71
CA GLN A 295 -3.04 28.49 17.18
C GLN A 295 -2.56 29.92 16.83
N HIS A 296 -1.86 30.07 15.69
CA HIS A 296 -1.56 31.40 15.18
C HIS A 296 -2.80 32.04 14.60
N ASN A 297 -2.89 33.36 14.77
CA ASN A 297 -3.95 34.17 14.20
C ASN A 297 -4.04 33.91 12.68
N PRO A 298 -5.17 33.37 12.18
CA PRO A 298 -5.32 32.96 10.78
C PRO A 298 -5.18 34.13 9.78
N TYR A 299 -5.19 35.37 10.26
CA TYR A 299 -5.18 36.59 9.43
C TYR A 299 -3.81 37.28 9.31
N THR A 300 -2.75 36.85 10.02
CA THR A 300 -1.52 37.67 10.13
C THR A 300 -0.18 36.99 9.82
N ALA A 301 -0.10 35.67 9.60
CA ALA A 301 1.20 35.00 9.44
C ALA A 301 1.36 34.30 8.07
N LYS A 302 2.41 34.68 7.34
CA LYS A 302 2.94 34.00 6.13
C LYS A 302 3.64 32.66 6.42
N GLN A 303 3.53 32.11 7.63
CA GLN A 303 4.24 30.89 8.04
C GLN A 303 3.32 29.67 7.99
N THR A 304 3.88 28.55 7.56
CA THR A 304 3.33 27.36 6.88
C THR A 304 2.13 26.62 7.48
N ARG A 305 1.51 27.06 8.59
CA ARG A 305 0.34 26.41 9.27
C ARG A 305 0.47 24.88 9.41
N GLU A 306 1.70 24.37 9.41
CA GLU A 306 2.02 22.95 9.46
C GLU A 306 2.30 22.53 10.89
N LEU A 307 1.79 21.38 11.29
CA LEU A 307 2.27 20.71 12.50
C LEU A 307 3.36 19.73 12.10
N VAL A 308 4.57 19.96 12.57
CA VAL A 308 5.69 19.01 12.44
C VAL A 308 5.91 18.34 13.78
N GLY A 309 6.26 17.06 13.75
CA GLY A 309 6.57 16.35 14.97
C GLY A 309 7.37 15.10 14.73
N THR A 310 7.86 14.57 15.85
CA THR A 310 8.65 13.36 15.93
C THR A 310 7.94 12.39 16.86
N LEU A 311 7.70 11.19 16.37
CA LEU A 311 7.05 10.10 17.09
C LEU A 311 8.11 9.04 17.41
N GLU A 312 8.35 8.80 18.69
CA GLU A 312 9.30 7.81 19.17
C GLU A 312 8.53 6.61 19.72
N ILE A 313 8.63 5.48 19.01
CA ILE A 313 8.01 4.21 19.37
C ILE A 313 9.08 3.32 20.00
N LYS A 314 8.86 2.82 21.21
CA LYS A 314 9.78 1.89 21.89
C LYS A 314 9.03 0.66 22.38
N ASP A 315 9.53 -0.51 22.04
CA ASP A 315 9.04 -1.82 22.51
C ASP A 315 9.98 -2.40 23.55
N THR A 316 9.51 -2.50 24.79
CA THR A 316 10.24 -3.14 25.88
C THR A 316 9.64 -4.51 26.15
N ARG A 317 10.47 -5.55 26.21
CA ARG A 317 10.03 -6.87 26.69
C ARG A 317 9.93 -6.81 28.21
N LEU A 318 8.80 -7.25 28.75
CA LEU A 318 8.64 -7.47 30.18
C LEU A 318 9.07 -8.92 30.44
N ASN A 319 10.12 -9.07 31.26
CA ASN A 319 10.58 -10.35 31.77
C ASN A 319 9.64 -10.89 32.84
#